data_AF-A0A920KT20-F1
#
_entry.id   AF-A0A920KT20-F1
#
_cell.length_a   1.000
_cell.length_b   1.000
_cell.length_c   1.000
_cell.angle_alpha   90.00
_cell.angle_beta   90.00
_cell.angle_gamma   90.00
#
_symmetry.space_group_name_H-M   'P 1'
#
loop_
_entity.id
_entity.type
_entity.pdbx_description
1 polymer ?
#
loop_
_entity_poly.entity_id
_entity_poly.type
_entity_poly.pdbx_seq_one_letter_code
_entity_poly.pdbx_strand_id
1 'polypeptide(L)'
;MLDSGKKVEADIIITATGIELNALNDINVSIDNEKVKPNERLTYKGMMLSGVPNFAISFGYVNASWTLRADLTCEYVCRLINLMDKKGVSCCEPIDDKTAYGDDQLIDFTSGYFQRGLNQMPKQGNKAPWKNYQNYLKDIFAVRLFSINDSNLDFYNSKRN
;
A
#
# COMPACT_ATOMS: atom_id res chain seq x y z
N MET A 1 5.56 -38.34 -8.69
CA MET A 1 4.71 -39.17 -9.56
C MET A 1 3.72 -38.23 -10.21
N LEU A 2 3.58 -38.25 -11.54
CA LEU A 2 2.62 -37.39 -12.24
C LEU A 2 1.19 -37.91 -12.03
N ASP A 3 0.18 -37.09 -12.33
CA ASP A 3 -1.23 -37.50 -12.28
C ASP A 3 -1.53 -38.72 -13.18
N SER A 4 -0.68 -38.96 -14.17
CA SER A 4 -0.72 -40.16 -15.04
C SER A 4 -0.14 -41.43 -14.39
N GLY A 5 0.31 -41.37 -13.15
CA GLY A 5 1.03 -42.46 -12.47
C GLY A 5 2.48 -42.64 -12.92
N LYS A 6 2.93 -41.91 -13.95
CA LYS A 6 4.32 -42.00 -14.44
C LYS A 6 5.29 -41.42 -13.41
N LYS A 7 6.34 -42.19 -13.10
CA LYS A 7 7.50 -41.71 -12.34
C LYS A 7 8.45 -40.98 -13.30
N VAL A 8 8.89 -39.80 -12.90
CA VAL A 8 10.01 -39.08 -13.55
C VAL A 8 11.18 -39.18 -12.59
N GLU A 9 12.26 -39.80 -13.03
CA GLU A 9 13.50 -39.82 -12.26
C GLU A 9 14.22 -38.50 -12.49
N ALA A 10 14.65 -37.88 -11.40
CA ALA A 10 15.31 -36.58 -11.42
C ALA A 10 16.45 -36.62 -10.41
N ASP A 11 17.62 -36.16 -10.85
CA ASP A 11 18.79 -36.00 -9.98
C ASP A 11 18.64 -34.77 -9.09
N ILE A 12 17.90 -33.76 -9.56
CA ILE A 12 17.67 -32.48 -8.86
C ILE A 12 16.23 -32.01 -9.09
N ILE A 13 15.60 -31.48 -8.04
CA ILE A 13 14.28 -30.83 -8.09
C ILE A 13 14.44 -29.35 -7.74
N ILE A 14 13.91 -28.47 -8.60
CA ILE A 14 13.81 -27.02 -8.35
C ILE A 14 12.32 -26.69 -8.21
N THR A 15 11.92 -26.23 -7.03
CA THR A 15 10.50 -26.01 -6.73
C THR A 15 9.95 -24.75 -7.39
N ALA A 16 10.74 -23.66 -7.44
CA ALA A 16 10.38 -22.36 -8.04
C ALA A 16 8.91 -21.94 -7.78
N THR A 17 8.36 -22.24 -6.60
CA THR A 17 6.93 -22.12 -6.26
C THR A 17 6.46 -20.69 -6.01
N GLY A 18 7.34 -19.71 -6.21
CA GLY A 18 7.03 -18.30 -6.07
C GLY A 18 6.96 -17.83 -4.62
N ILE A 19 6.09 -16.84 -4.38
CA ILE A 19 5.92 -16.12 -3.11
C ILE A 19 4.45 -16.05 -2.72
N GLU A 20 4.17 -15.70 -1.47
CA GLU A 20 2.85 -15.31 -1.00
C GLU A 20 2.83 -13.80 -0.73
N LEU A 21 1.71 -13.13 -1.05
CA LEU A 21 1.57 -11.71 -0.73
C LEU A 21 1.34 -11.54 0.77
N ASN A 22 2.06 -10.59 1.37
CA ASN A 22 1.91 -10.19 2.76
C ASN A 22 1.77 -8.67 2.83
N ALA A 23 0.58 -8.19 3.18
CA ALA A 23 0.26 -6.76 3.12
C ALA A 23 1.01 -5.92 4.16
N LEU A 24 1.36 -6.50 5.33
CA LEU A 24 1.96 -5.78 6.46
C LEU A 24 3.29 -6.40 6.94
N ASN A 25 3.89 -7.30 6.16
CA ASN A 25 5.17 -7.94 6.45
C ASN A 25 5.23 -8.57 7.86
N ASP A 26 4.16 -9.27 8.27
CA ASP A 26 4.01 -9.93 9.58
C ASP A 26 4.04 -8.98 10.80
N ILE A 27 4.01 -7.66 10.58
CA ILE A 27 3.91 -6.67 11.64
C ILE A 27 2.45 -6.67 12.14
N ASN A 28 2.28 -6.89 13.45
CA ASN A 28 0.98 -6.79 14.09
C ASN A 28 0.62 -5.32 14.35
N VAL A 29 0.02 -4.67 13.35
CA VAL A 29 -0.42 -3.27 13.45
C VAL A 29 -1.78 -3.21 14.14
N SER A 30 -1.91 -2.36 15.15
CA SER A 30 -3.16 -2.13 15.89
C SER A 30 -3.36 -0.67 16.26
N ILE A 31 -4.61 -0.23 16.36
CA ILE A 31 -5.02 1.08 16.90
C ILE A 31 -5.96 0.80 18.06
N ASP A 32 -5.66 1.31 19.26
CA ASP A 32 -6.48 1.04 20.46
C ASP A 32 -6.67 -0.46 20.75
N ASN A 33 -5.61 -1.25 20.51
CA ASN A 33 -5.61 -2.71 20.59
C ASN A 33 -6.51 -3.43 19.56
N GLU A 34 -7.20 -2.69 18.69
CA GLU A 34 -7.93 -3.26 17.57
C GLU A 34 -6.98 -3.49 16.39
N LYS A 35 -6.93 -4.74 15.91
CA LYS A 35 -6.06 -5.14 14.81
C LYS A 35 -6.44 -4.41 13.52
N VAL A 36 -5.45 -3.79 12.88
CA VAL A 36 -5.64 -3.16 11.57
C VAL A 36 -5.77 -4.24 10.51
N LYS A 37 -6.90 -4.25 9.80
CA LYS A 37 -7.12 -5.08 8.62
C LYS A 37 -6.83 -4.26 7.36
N PRO A 38 -5.71 -4.52 6.65
CA PRO A 38 -5.30 -3.72 5.50
C PRO A 38 -6.32 -3.79 4.35
N ASN A 39 -6.88 -4.98 4.10
CA ASN A 39 -7.85 -5.22 3.04
C ASN A 39 -9.21 -4.54 3.21
N GLU A 40 -9.46 -3.90 4.36
CA GLU A 40 -10.66 -3.11 4.60
C GLU A 40 -10.42 -1.60 4.39
N ARG A 41 -9.18 -1.18 4.04
CA ARG A 41 -8.76 0.22 4.02
C ARG A 41 -8.25 0.66 2.66
N LEU A 42 -8.49 1.93 2.32
CA LEU A 42 -7.99 2.54 1.08
C LEU A 42 -6.52 2.95 1.24
N THR A 43 -5.74 2.85 0.16
CA THR A 43 -4.39 3.42 0.13
C THR A 43 -4.38 4.87 -0.31
N TYR A 44 -4.00 5.79 0.57
CA TYR A 44 -3.76 7.19 0.23
C TYR A 44 -2.40 7.31 -0.47
N LYS A 45 -2.41 7.89 -1.68
CA LYS A 45 -1.26 7.98 -2.61
C LYS A 45 -0.53 6.64 -2.79
N GLY A 46 -1.21 5.52 -2.58
CA GLY A 46 -0.65 4.16 -2.59
C GLY A 46 0.44 3.89 -1.54
N MET A 47 0.49 4.65 -0.44
CA MET A 47 1.53 4.51 0.59
C MET A 47 1.02 4.62 2.04
N MET A 48 -0.06 5.34 2.33
CA MET A 48 -0.66 5.36 3.68
C MET A 48 -2.00 4.63 3.68
N LEU A 49 -2.47 4.15 4.84
CA LEU A 49 -3.77 3.48 4.96
C LEU A 49 -4.82 4.43 5.54
N SER A 50 -6.02 4.45 4.95
CA SER A 50 -7.13 5.23 5.49
C SER A 50 -7.47 4.81 6.92
N GLY A 51 -7.67 5.79 7.79
CA GLY A 51 -7.97 5.57 9.19
C GLY A 51 -6.82 5.02 10.04
N VAL A 52 -5.57 5.05 9.55
CA VAL A 52 -4.38 4.60 10.31
C VAL A 52 -3.41 5.77 10.46
N PRO A 53 -3.26 6.33 11.67
CA PRO A 53 -2.38 7.48 11.88
C PRO A 53 -0.91 7.08 11.80
N ASN A 54 -0.08 7.98 11.25
CA ASN A 54 1.38 7.89 11.23
C ASN A 54 1.93 6.58 10.63
N PHE A 55 1.20 5.97 9.70
CA PHE A 55 1.57 4.68 9.11
C PHE A 55 1.74 4.80 7.60
N ALA A 56 2.88 4.31 7.09
CA ALA A 56 3.18 4.24 5.68
C ALA A 56 3.78 2.88 5.31
N ILE A 57 3.48 2.41 4.10
CA ILE A 57 3.95 1.19 3.47
C ILE A 57 4.50 1.51 2.08
N SER A 58 5.53 0.78 1.68
CA SER A 58 6.04 0.84 0.32
C SER A 58 5.67 -0.44 -0.43
N PHE A 59 4.82 -0.32 -1.43
CA PHE A 59 4.52 -1.39 -2.37
C PHE A 59 5.02 -0.99 -3.75
N GLY A 60 5.84 -1.82 -4.38
CA GLY A 60 6.51 -1.51 -5.64
C GLY A 60 5.58 -1.34 -6.84
N TYR A 61 6.15 -0.86 -7.95
CA TYR A 61 5.48 -0.90 -9.24
C TYR A 61 5.46 -2.31 -9.79
N VAL A 62 4.41 -2.63 -10.54
CA VAL A 62 4.28 -3.90 -11.24
C VAL A 62 5.04 -3.88 -12.57
N ASN A 63 5.09 -2.71 -13.19
CA ASN A 63 5.65 -2.47 -14.52
C ASN A 63 7.00 -1.71 -14.49
N ALA A 64 7.55 -1.45 -13.31
CA ALA A 64 8.79 -0.71 -13.13
C ALA A 64 9.55 -1.20 -11.89
N SER A 65 10.77 -0.69 -11.68
CA SER A 65 11.56 -1.06 -10.50
C SER A 65 10.84 -0.67 -9.21
N TRP A 66 10.79 -1.60 -8.25
CA TRP A 66 10.23 -1.35 -6.92
C TRP A 66 11.00 -0.26 -6.15
N THR A 67 12.30 -0.08 -6.44
CA THR A 67 13.15 0.93 -5.78
C THR A 67 12.68 2.35 -6.08
N LEU A 68 12.15 2.61 -7.27
CA LEU A 68 11.59 3.91 -7.64
C LEU A 68 10.43 4.32 -6.72
N ARG A 69 9.61 3.34 -6.36
CA ARG A 69 8.47 3.54 -5.48
C ARG A 69 8.89 3.70 -4.02
N ALA A 70 9.88 2.92 -3.59
CA ALA A 70 10.46 3.04 -2.26
C ALA A 70 11.04 4.45 -2.02
N ASP A 71 11.82 4.98 -2.97
CA ASP A 71 12.37 6.34 -2.88
C ASP A 71 11.28 7.40 -2.73
N LEU A 72 10.22 7.33 -3.55
CA LEU A 72 9.10 8.27 -3.48
C LEU A 72 8.32 8.17 -2.16
N THR A 73 8.11 6.96 -1.64
CA THR A 73 7.47 6.77 -0.33
C THR A 73 8.33 7.40 0.78
N CYS A 74 9.64 7.12 0.80
CA CYS A 74 10.56 7.68 1.79
C CYS A 74 10.60 9.22 1.74
N GLU A 75 10.65 9.79 0.54
CA GLU A 75 10.65 11.23 0.33
C GLU A 75 9.35 11.87 0.82
N TYR A 76 8.19 11.27 0.50
CA TYR A 76 6.90 11.75 0.98
C TYR A 76 6.83 11.72 2.51
N VAL A 77 7.26 10.62 3.15
CA VAL A 77 7.28 10.47 4.60
C VAL A 77 8.17 11.54 5.25
N CYS A 78 9.36 11.79 4.71
CA CYS A 78 10.23 12.85 5.23
C CYS A 78 9.58 14.24 5.11
N ARG A 79 8.95 14.55 3.97
CA ARG A 79 8.22 15.82 3.78
C ARG A 79 7.04 15.93 4.75
N LEU A 80 6.32 14.83 5.00
CA LEU A 80 5.18 14.78 5.92
C LEU A 80 5.62 15.03 7.37
N ILE A 81 6.68 14.37 7.84
CA ILE A 81 7.22 14.58 9.19
C ILE A 81 7.64 16.04 9.38
N ASN A 82 8.38 16.62 8.43
CA ASN A 82 8.76 18.02 8.47
C ASN A 82 7.55 18.98 8.50
N LEU A 83 6.44 18.62 7.83
CA LEU A 83 5.21 19.40 7.89
C LEU A 83 4.53 19.28 9.25
N MET A 84 4.51 18.08 9.84
CA MET A 84 3.98 17.83 11.17
C MET A 84 4.74 18.64 12.23
N ASP A 85 6.07 18.63 12.17
CA ASP A 85 6.94 19.43 13.04
C ASP A 85 6.62 20.94 12.92
N LYS A 86 6.49 21.45 11.69
CA LYS A 86 6.13 22.85 11.43
C LYS A 86 4.73 23.22 11.95
N LYS A 87 3.79 22.28 11.91
CA LYS A 87 2.42 22.46 12.40
C LYS A 87 2.33 22.28 13.93
N GLY A 88 3.35 21.72 14.57
CA GLY A 88 3.32 21.35 15.98
C GLY A 88 2.27 20.28 16.27
N VAL A 89 2.11 19.30 15.38
CA VAL A 89 1.16 18.19 15.49
C VAL A 89 1.89 16.85 15.55
N SER A 90 1.38 15.88 16.33
CA SER A 90 2.00 14.57 16.48
C SER A 90 1.39 13.46 15.63
N CYS A 91 0.20 13.69 15.07
CA CYS A 91 -0.53 12.70 14.27
C CYS A 91 -0.94 13.27 12.91
N CYS A 92 -0.76 12.44 11.88
CA CYS A 92 -1.37 12.63 10.57
C CYS A 92 -2.08 11.34 10.14
N GLU A 93 -3.32 11.46 9.65
CA GLU A 93 -4.17 10.33 9.30
C GLU A 93 -4.91 10.60 7.99
N PRO A 94 -4.88 9.67 7.01
CA PRO A 94 -5.74 9.77 5.84
C PRO A 94 -7.20 9.49 6.20
N ILE A 95 -8.06 10.47 5.93
CA ILE A 95 -9.50 10.40 6.21
C ILE A 95 -10.17 9.49 5.18
N ASP A 96 -10.85 8.45 5.63
CA ASP A 96 -11.50 7.47 4.75
C ASP A 96 -12.59 8.10 3.86
N ASP A 97 -12.34 8.14 2.54
CA ASP A 97 -13.30 8.67 1.56
C ASP A 97 -14.24 7.55 1.07
N LYS A 98 -15.44 7.50 1.63
CA LYS A 98 -16.48 6.53 1.26
C LYS A 98 -16.90 6.61 -0.21
N THR A 99 -16.68 7.76 -0.87
CA THR A 99 -17.02 7.96 -2.29
C THR A 99 -15.91 7.51 -3.24
N ALA A 100 -14.73 7.17 -2.72
CA ALA A 100 -13.61 6.67 -3.50
C ALA A 100 -13.63 5.15 -3.69
N TYR A 101 -14.43 4.41 -2.91
CA TYR A 101 -14.62 2.98 -3.11
C TYR A 101 -15.31 2.72 -4.45
N GLY A 102 -14.76 1.80 -5.24
CA GLY A 102 -15.31 1.38 -6.52
C GLY A 102 -14.40 0.34 -7.16
N ASP A 103 -14.91 -0.36 -8.17
CA ASP A 103 -14.15 -1.37 -8.91
C ASP A 103 -13.11 -0.71 -9.83
N ASP A 104 -11.95 -0.42 -9.25
CA ASP A 104 -10.72 -0.29 -9.99
C ASP A 104 -9.89 -1.51 -9.67
N GLN A 105 -9.72 -2.41 -10.65
CA GLN A 105 -8.83 -3.55 -10.46
C GLN A 105 -7.46 -2.98 -10.08
N LEU A 106 -6.99 -3.33 -8.88
CA LEU A 106 -5.79 -2.79 -8.26
C LEU A 106 -4.63 -2.74 -9.27
N ILE A 107 -4.53 -3.81 -10.06
CA ILE A 107 -3.49 -4.07 -11.05
C ILE A 107 -4.05 -5.10 -12.05
N ASP A 108 -3.89 -4.89 -13.36
CA ASP A 108 -4.09 -5.94 -14.38
C ASP A 108 -2.89 -6.92 -14.32
N PHE A 109 -2.84 -7.71 -13.24
CA PHE A 109 -1.77 -8.67 -12.99
C PHE A 109 -2.32 -10.09 -12.91
N THR A 110 -1.89 -10.91 -13.86
CA THR A 110 -2.41 -12.27 -14.07
C THR A 110 -1.63 -13.36 -13.33
N SER A 111 -0.57 -12.99 -12.60
CA SER A 111 0.23 -13.95 -11.85
C SER A 111 -0.59 -14.63 -10.76
N GLY A 112 -0.58 -15.97 -10.73
CA GLY A 112 -1.42 -16.74 -9.80
C GLY A 112 -1.18 -16.44 -8.32
N TYR A 113 0.05 -16.10 -7.92
CA TYR A 113 0.33 -15.71 -6.53
C TYR A 113 -0.36 -14.40 -6.13
N PHE A 114 -0.46 -13.48 -7.08
CA PHE A 114 -1.10 -12.19 -6.86
C PHE A 114 -2.61 -12.35 -6.76
N GLN A 115 -3.21 -13.15 -7.64
CA GLN A 115 -4.64 -13.47 -7.60
C GLN A 115 -5.05 -14.15 -6.29
N ARG A 116 -4.22 -15.05 -5.74
CA ARG A 116 -4.47 -15.71 -4.45
C ARG A 116 -4.39 -14.75 -3.25
N GLY A 117 -3.54 -13.74 -3.32
CA GLY A 117 -3.30 -12.81 -2.22
C GLY A 117 -4.03 -11.47 -2.30
N LEU A 118 -4.73 -11.19 -3.42
CA LEU A 118 -5.34 -9.89 -3.68
C LEU A 118 -6.33 -9.45 -2.59
N ASN A 119 -7.08 -10.41 -2.04
CA ASN A 119 -8.05 -10.18 -0.96
C ASN A 119 -7.42 -9.80 0.39
N GLN A 120 -6.10 -9.93 0.54
CA GLN A 120 -5.35 -9.54 1.74
C GLN A 120 -4.72 -8.15 1.60
N MET A 121 -4.61 -7.65 0.36
CA MET A 121 -3.98 -6.36 0.08
C MET A 121 -4.92 -5.19 0.38
N PRO A 122 -4.36 -4.01 0.73
CA PRO A 122 -5.12 -2.78 0.81
C PRO A 122 -5.94 -2.47 -0.45
N LYS A 123 -7.07 -1.80 -0.27
CA LYS A 123 -7.94 -1.39 -1.38
C LYS A 123 -7.38 -0.18 -2.10
N GLN A 124 -7.60 -0.14 -3.41
CA GLN A 124 -7.43 1.04 -4.24
C GLN A 124 -8.79 1.70 -4.47
N GLY A 125 -8.81 3.02 -4.51
CA GLY A 125 -10.00 3.78 -4.88
C GLY A 125 -10.07 4.08 -6.37
N ASN A 126 -11.22 4.58 -6.82
CA ASN A 126 -11.49 4.92 -8.22
C ASN A 126 -10.97 6.31 -8.65
N LYS A 127 -10.49 7.13 -7.71
CA LYS A 127 -10.05 8.52 -7.94
C LYS A 127 -8.87 8.90 -7.06
N ALA A 128 -8.13 9.95 -7.44
CA ALA A 128 -7.10 10.53 -6.59
C ALA A 128 -7.68 11.07 -5.26
N PRO A 129 -6.93 11.05 -4.15
CA PRO A 129 -5.59 10.48 -3.97
C PRO A 129 -5.57 8.96 -3.71
N TRP A 130 -6.72 8.28 -3.82
CA TRP A 130 -6.90 6.85 -3.46
C TRP A 130 -6.57 5.86 -4.58
N LYS A 131 -6.41 6.36 -5.80
CA LYS A 131 -6.07 5.58 -6.99
C LYS A 131 -4.56 5.54 -7.23
N ASN A 132 -3.99 4.34 -7.31
CA ASN A 132 -2.59 4.15 -7.71
C ASN A 132 -2.53 3.95 -9.23
N TYR A 133 -1.90 4.89 -9.93
CA TYR A 133 -1.84 4.89 -11.40
C TYR A 133 -0.72 4.03 -11.98
N GLN A 134 0.11 3.36 -11.15
CA GLN A 134 1.28 2.59 -11.58
C GLN A 134 2.16 3.40 -12.56
N ASN A 135 2.32 4.70 -12.30
CA ASN A 135 2.97 5.64 -13.18
C ASN A 135 3.93 6.53 -12.39
N TYR A 136 5.22 6.24 -12.55
CA TYR A 136 6.30 6.92 -11.83
C TYR A 136 6.30 8.44 -12.03
N LEU A 137 6.04 8.94 -13.24
CA LEU A 137 6.03 10.38 -13.51
C LEU A 137 4.88 11.06 -12.75
N LYS A 138 3.66 10.51 -12.81
CA LYS A 138 2.52 11.03 -12.03
C LYS A 138 2.80 11.02 -10.54
N ASP A 139 3.43 9.96 -10.04
CA ASP A 139 3.77 9.85 -8.63
C ASP A 139 4.84 10.86 -8.21
N ILE A 140 5.82 11.18 -9.06
CA ILE A 140 6.77 12.28 -8.82
C ILE A 140 6.02 13.60 -8.61
N PHE A 141 5.03 13.94 -9.46
CA PHE A 141 4.26 15.17 -9.27
C PHE A 141 3.48 15.14 -7.95
N ALA A 142 2.84 14.01 -7.64
CA ALA A 142 2.07 13.84 -6.41
C ALA A 142 2.92 13.89 -5.13
N VAL A 143 4.18 13.46 -5.20
CA VAL A 143 5.11 13.33 -4.05
C VAL A 143 6.03 14.52 -3.91
N ARG A 144 6.53 15.13 -4.99
CA ARG A 144 7.55 16.19 -4.92
C ARG A 144 6.96 17.59 -5.07
N LEU A 145 5.98 17.73 -5.95
CA LEU A 145 5.54 19.04 -6.41
C LEU A 145 4.25 19.49 -5.72
N PHE A 146 3.29 18.59 -5.51
CA PHE A 146 2.05 18.96 -4.84
C PHE A 146 2.25 19.12 -3.32
N SER A 147 1.46 20.04 -2.77
CA SER A 147 1.33 20.24 -1.33
C SER A 147 0.84 18.95 -0.68
N ILE A 148 1.38 18.66 0.50
CA ILE A 148 0.89 17.57 1.36
C ILE A 148 -0.42 17.98 2.03
N ASN A 149 -0.60 19.26 2.32
CA ASN A 149 -1.78 19.75 3.01
C ASN A 149 -2.99 19.75 2.05
N ASP A 150 -3.72 18.64 2.03
CA ASP A 150 -4.98 18.46 1.30
C ASP A 150 -6.13 18.07 2.25
N SER A 151 -7.36 18.04 1.72
CA SER A 151 -8.58 17.76 2.49
C SER A 151 -8.76 16.30 2.91
N ASN A 152 -7.90 15.39 2.45
CA ASN A 152 -7.94 13.97 2.76
C ASN A 152 -6.97 13.58 3.88
N LEU A 153 -6.20 14.52 4.44
CA LEU A 153 -5.36 14.31 5.62
C LEU A 153 -5.86 15.13 6.80
N ASP A 154 -6.01 14.47 7.94
CA ASP A 154 -6.23 15.12 9.23
C ASP A 154 -4.91 15.24 10.00
N PHE A 155 -4.75 16.32 10.76
CA PHE A 155 -3.55 16.62 11.55
C PHE A 155 -3.95 17.00 12.98
N TYR A 156 -3.43 16.31 14.00
CA TYR A 156 -3.84 16.51 15.40
C TYR A 156 -2.77 16.10 16.42
N ASN A 157 -2.94 16.48 17.70
CA ASN A 157 -2.01 16.17 18.81
C ASN A 157 -2.53 15.11 19.80
N SER A 158 -3.84 14.97 19.93
CA SER A 158 -4.48 14.01 20.84
C SER A 158 -5.61 13.31 20.11
N LYS A 159 -5.88 12.04 20.45
CA LYS A 159 -7.03 11.31 19.91
C LYS A 159 -8.29 12.15 20.06
N ARG A 160 -9.11 12.17 19.01
CA ARG A 160 -10.50 12.58 19.13
C ARG A 160 -11.17 11.57 20.08
N ASN A 161 -11.68 12.07 21.21
CA ASN A 161 -12.60 11.31 22.05
C ASN A 161 -13.85 10.94 21.26
#